data_AF-A0A814Y694-F1
#
_entry.id   AF-A0A814Y694-F1
#
_cell.length_a   1.000
_cell.length_b   1.000
_cell.length_c   1.000
_cell.angle_alpha   90.00
_cell.angle_beta   90.00
_cell.angle_gamma   90.00
#
_symmetry.space_group_name_H-M   'P 1'
#
loop_
_entity.id
_entity.type
_entity.pdbx_description
1 polymer ?
#
loop_
_entity_poly.entity_id
_entity_poly.type
_entity_poly.pdbx_seq_one_letter_code
_entity_poly.pdbx_strand_id
1 'polypeptide(L)' 'TNLKPFIEEKDCMVLNTIDQWQNVIFRNELNTLRSNINNPELILHITFSQFVNIYSIAIEASEGENKLFFDDFIAFSL' A
#
# COMPACT_ATOMS: atom_id res chain seq x y z
N THR A 1 -4.81 16.43 2.93
CA THR A 1 -5.85 15.69 3.68
C THR A 1 -5.46 14.23 3.72
N ASN A 2 -5.61 13.55 4.86
CA ASN A 2 -5.38 12.11 4.94
C ASN A 2 -6.48 11.38 4.14
N LEU A 3 -6.09 10.57 3.14
CA LEU A 3 -7.04 9.85 2.27
C LEU A 3 -7.52 8.51 2.87
N LYS A 4 -6.89 8.04 3.96
CA LYS A 4 -7.20 6.76 4.61
C LYS A 4 -8.69 6.53 4.93
N PRO A 5 -9.47 7.53 5.40
CA PRO A 5 -10.91 7.35 5.68
C PRO A 5 -11.76 7.03 4.45
N PHE A 6 -11.26 7.28 3.24
CA PHE A 6 -12.00 7.03 2.00
C PHE A 6 -11.63 5.71 1.34
N ILE A 7 -10.70 4.94 1.93
CA ILE A 7 -10.29 3.65 1.39
C ILE A 7 -11.34 2.59 1.75
N GLU A 8 -11.77 1.82 0.75
CA GLU A 8 -12.69 0.71 0.89
C GLU A 8 -11.89 -0.59 1.13
N GLU A 9 -11.62 -0.91 2.39
CA GLU A 9 -10.72 -2.01 2.81
C GLU A 9 -11.06 -3.35 2.16
N LYS A 10 -12.35 -3.68 2.04
CA LYS A 10 -12.81 -4.97 1.50
C LYS A 10 -12.50 -5.16 0.00
N ASP A 11 -12.31 -4.06 -0.72
CA ASP A 11 -12.04 -4.02 -2.16
C ASP A 11 -10.57 -3.69 -2.45
N CYS A 12 -9.72 -3.63 -1.41
CA CYS A 12 -8.28 -3.48 -1.54
C CYS A 12 -7.58 -4.85 -1.58
N MET A 13 -6.40 -4.91 -2.20
CA MET A 13 -5.61 -6.12 -2.30
C MET A 13 -4.12 -5.81 -2.30
N VAL A 14 -3.33 -6.65 -1.63
CA VAL A 14 -1.87 -6.61 -1.72
C VAL A 14 -1.37 -7.96 -2.20
N LEU A 15 -0.60 -7.97 -3.29
CA LEU A 15 0.00 -9.18 -3.86
C LEU A 15 1.46 -9.32 -3.43
N ASN A 16 1.96 -10.55 -3.49
CA ASN A 16 3.35 -10.91 -3.19
C ASN A 16 3.82 -10.50 -1.78
N THR A 17 2.90 -10.41 -0.82
CA THR A 17 3.24 -10.21 0.59
C THR A 17 3.12 -11.52 1.38
N ILE A 18 3.92 -11.65 2.44
CA ILE A 18 3.81 -12.73 3.43
C ILE A 18 3.05 -12.32 4.69
N ASP A 19 2.71 -11.04 4.82
CA ASP A 19 2.13 -10.47 6.02
C ASP A 19 0.62 -10.23 5.86
N GLN A 20 -0.07 -10.11 7.00
CA GLN A 20 -1.46 -9.64 7.03
C GLN A 20 -1.50 -8.13 6.79
N TRP A 21 -1.55 -7.75 5.51
CA TRP A 21 -1.38 -6.37 5.05
C TRP A 21 -2.43 -5.38 5.60
N GLN A 22 -3.64 -5.83 5.94
CA GLN A 22 -4.68 -4.97 6.51
C GLN A 22 -4.23 -4.33 7.83
N ASN A 23 -3.47 -5.06 8.64
CA ASN A 23 -2.99 -4.57 9.92
C ASN A 23 -1.96 -3.43 9.75
N VAL A 24 -1.15 -3.51 8.68
CA VAL A 24 -0.13 -2.51 8.36
C VAL A 24 -0.77 -1.26 7.77
N ILE A 25 -1.63 -1.41 6.76
CA ILE A 25 -2.22 -0.27 6.04
C ILE A 25 -3.32 0.42 6.87
N PHE A 26 -4.19 -0.35 7.55
CA PHE A 26 -5.37 0.21 8.23
C PHE A 26 -5.20 0.37 9.72
N ARG A 27 -4.55 -0.57 10.40
CA ARG A 27 -4.59 -0.65 11.87
C ARG A 27 -3.40 0.00 12.58
N ASN A 28 -2.44 0.57 11.83
CA ASN A 28 -1.23 1.19 12.35
C ASN A 28 -0.48 0.28 13.35
N GLU A 29 -0.58 -1.04 13.18
CA GLU A 29 0.30 -1.94 13.91
C GLU A 29 1.73 -1.68 13.42
N LEU A 30 2.71 -1.61 14.33
CA LEU A 30 4.14 -1.30 14.08
C LEU A 30 4.85 -2.41 13.30
N ASN A 31 4.25 -2.88 12.21
CA ASN A 31 4.74 -3.98 11.40
C ASN A 31 5.06 -3.46 10.00
N THR A 32 6.29 -3.68 9.55
CA THR A 32 6.66 -3.45 8.15
C THR A 32 5.96 -4.48 7.26
N LEU A 33 5.39 -4.03 6.14
CA LEU A 33 4.87 -4.91 5.10
C LEU A 33 6.04 -5.50 4.29
N ARG A 34 6.22 -6.82 4.32
CA ARG A 34 7.31 -7.51 3.62
C ARG A 34 6.82 -8.21 2.37
N SER A 35 7.68 -8.20 1.36
CA SER A 35 7.51 -8.97 0.13
C SER A 35 7.88 -10.44 0.36
N ASN A 36 7.41 -11.30 -0.54
CA ASN A 36 7.86 -12.67 -0.64
C ASN A 36 9.30 -12.70 -1.14
N ILE A 37 10.18 -13.46 -0.51
CA ILE A 37 11.59 -13.55 -0.92
C ILE A 37 11.77 -14.03 -2.37
N ASN A 38 10.83 -14.81 -2.88
CA ASN A 38 10.83 -15.30 -4.26
C ASN A 38 10.16 -14.34 -5.25
N ASN A 39 9.43 -13.33 -4.76
CA ASN A 39 8.80 -12.30 -5.56
C ASN A 39 8.87 -10.94 -4.82
N PRO A 40 9.96 -10.18 -5.00
CA PRO A 40 10.24 -9.00 -4.20
C PRO A 40 9.31 -7.81 -4.51
N GLU A 41 8.57 -7.86 -5.61
CA GLU A 41 7.66 -6.80 -6.06
C GLU A 41 6.34 -6.84 -5.29
N LEU A 42 6.14 -5.89 -4.38
CA LEU A 42 4.85 -5.66 -3.73
C LEU A 42 3.93 -4.87 -4.65
N ILE A 43 2.74 -5.41 -4.92
CA ILE A 43 1.70 -4.72 -5.69
C ILE A 43 0.57 -4.36 -4.74
N LEU A 44 0.30 -3.06 -4.61
CA LEU A 44 -0.78 -2.54 -3.78
C LEU A 44 -1.92 -2.03 -4.67
N HIS A 45 -3.09 -2.64 -4.53
CA HIS A 45 -4.33 -2.17 -5.15
C HIS A 45 -5.22 -1.54 -4.08
N ILE A 46 -5.42 -0.22 -4.18
CA ILE A 46 -6.19 0.58 -3.22
C ILE A 46 -7.43 1.13 -3.89
N THR A 47 -8.59 0.73 -3.38
CA THR A 47 -9.91 1.18 -3.83
C THR A 47 -10.44 2.28 -2.91
N PHE A 48 -11.02 3.34 -3.47
CA PHE A 48 -11.65 4.42 -2.69
C PHE A 48 -13.17 4.36 -2.84
N SER A 49 -13.91 4.62 -1.76
CA SER A 49 -15.38 4.62 -1.71
C SER A 49 -16.02 5.80 -2.45
N GLN A 50 -15.21 6.77 -2.87
CA GLN A 50 -15.60 7.92 -3.65
C GLN A 50 -14.44 8.40 -4.52
N PHE A 51 -14.73 9.28 -5.48
CA PHE A 51 -13.70 9.92 -6.28
C PHE A 51 -12.74 10.73 -5.38
N VAL A 52 -11.43 10.50 -5.54
CA VAL A 52 -10.37 11.21 -4.81
C VAL A 52 -9.32 11.72 -5.77
N ASN A 53 -8.81 12.92 -5.50
CA ASN A 53 -7.61 13.44 -6.17
C ASN A 53 -6.38 13.08 -5.32
N ILE A 54 -5.50 12.25 -5.86
CA ILE A 54 -4.25 11.85 -5.20
C ILE A 54 -3.15 12.84 -5.61
N TYR A 55 -2.78 13.73 -4.69
CA TYR A 55 -1.71 14.71 -4.92
C TYR A 55 -0.33 14.22 -4.49
N SER A 56 -0.29 13.29 -3.52
CA SER A 56 0.94 12.77 -2.94
C SER A 56 0.68 11.41 -2.32
N ILE A 57 1.69 10.55 -2.34
CA ILE A 57 1.69 9.26 -1.66
C ILE A 57 2.90 9.25 -0.71
N ALA A 58 2.68 8.82 0.54
CA ALA A 58 3.75 8.68 1.53
C ALA A 58 3.96 7.19 1.81
N ILE A 59 5.19 6.73 1.63
CA ILE A 59 5.62 5.34 1.88
C ILE A 59 6.93 5.42 2.65
N GLU A 60 6.99 4.69 3.75
CA GLU A 60 8.14 4.66 4.65
C GLU A 60 8.71 3.25 4.67
N ALA A 61 10.02 3.13 4.50
CA ALA A 61 10.75 1.88 4.70
C ALA A 61 11.31 1.84 6.14
N SER A 62 11.43 0.64 6.70
CA SER A 62 12.04 0.46 8.02
C SER A 62 13.50 0.97 8.04
N GLU A 63 13.93 1.51 9.19
CA GLU A 63 15.29 2.00 9.38
C GLU A 63 16.34 0.94 8.99
N GLY A 64 17.27 1.30 8.10
CA GLY A 64 18.32 0.42 7.61
C GLY A 64 18.07 -0.20 6.22
N GLU A 65 16.84 -0.14 5.71
CA GLU A 65 16.50 -0.55 4.35
C GLU A 65 16.84 0.58 3.36
N ASN A 66 17.98 0.45 2.69
CA ASN A 66 18.44 1.45 1.72
C ASN A 66 17.77 1.23 0.37
N LYS A 67 16.67 1.95 0.16
CA LYS A 67 15.99 2.32 -1.12
C LYS A 67 14.68 1.59 -1.39
N LEU A 68 13.60 2.37 -1.33
CA LEU A 68 12.34 2.07 -2.02
C LEU A 68 12.51 2.37 -3.51
N PHE A 69 12.16 1.41 -4.36
CA PHE A 69 12.09 1.60 -5.81
C PHE A 69 10.63 1.50 -6.24
N PHE A 70 10.17 2.51 -6.99
CA PHE A 70 8.85 2.52 -7.61
C PHE A 70 9.03 2.26 -9.09
N ASP A 71 8.51 1.13 -9.57
CA ASP A 71 8.59 0.79 -10.99
C ASP A 71 7.45 1.48 -11.76
N ASP A 72 6.19 1.23 -11.37
CA ASP A 72 5.00 1.78 -12.03
C ASP A 72 3.96 2.30 -11.02
N PHE A 73 3.28 3.39 -11.41
CA PHE A 73 2.05 3.86 -10.77
C PHE A 73 0.92 3.89 -11.80
N ILE A 74 -0.11 3.08 -11.57
CA ILE A 74 -1.25 2.96 -12.48
C ILE A 74 -2.53 3.28 -11.72
N ALA A 75 -3.26 4.32 -12.15
CA ALA A 75 -4.54 4.71 -11.58
C ALA A 75 -5.65 4.62 -12.64
N PHE A 76 -6.75 3.99 -12.28
CA PHE A 76 -7.95 3.87 -13.10
C PHE A 76 -9.15 4.46 -12.36
N SER A 77 -10.06 5.09 -13.10
CA SER A 77 -11.39 5.49 -12.60
C SER A 77 -12.43 4.79 -13.46
N LEU A 78 -13.41 4.17 -12.81
CA LEU A 78 -14.65 3.72 -13.45
C LEU A 78 -15.65 4.87 -13.56
#